data_AF-A0A497XDF1-F1
#
_entry.id   AF-A0A497XDF1-F1
#
_cell.length_a   1.000
_cell.length_b   1.000
_cell.length_c   1.000
_cell.angle_alpha   90.00
_cell.angle_beta   90.00
_cell.angle_gamma   90.00
#
_symmetry.space_group_name_H-M   'P 1'
#
loop_
_entity.id
_entity.type
_entity.pdbx_description
1 polymer ?
#
loop_
_entity_poly.entity_id
_entity_poly.type
_entity_poly.pdbx_seq_one_letter_code
_entity_poly.pdbx_strand_id
1 'polypeptide(L)'
;MLATYHFRHSDPEPTSKGNHMKQIDKIDAREIRRKLGLNQQQFWSQLGVTQSGGSRYESGRNMPRPVQHLLRLVHVENIDIGKIRRDDYEVIEYLKSQEQDLFKDLKKRAKAAKKAA
;
A
#
# COMPACT_ATOMS: atom_id res chain seq x y z
N MET A 1 21.08 45.29 -4.67
CA MET A 1 19.84 44.50 -4.87
C MET A 1 20.19 43.02 -4.84
N LEU A 2 19.97 42.34 -3.72
CA LEU A 2 19.83 40.88 -3.66
C LEU A 2 18.84 40.61 -2.52
N ALA A 3 17.59 40.29 -2.87
CA ALA A 3 16.55 39.96 -1.91
C ALA A 3 16.75 38.51 -1.45
N THR A 4 17.22 38.32 -0.23
CA THR A 4 17.23 37.03 0.47
C THR A 4 15.79 36.62 0.77
N TYR A 5 15.31 35.60 0.06
CA TYR A 5 13.96 35.06 0.20
C TYR A 5 13.89 34.20 1.48
N HIS A 6 13.49 34.78 2.61
CA HIS A 6 13.14 34.05 3.82
C HIS A 6 11.70 33.54 3.74
N PHE A 7 11.55 32.32 3.21
CA PHE A 7 10.28 31.61 3.19
C PHE A 7 10.10 30.84 4.50
N ARG A 8 9.44 31.48 5.48
CA ARG A 8 9.00 30.86 6.73
C ARG A 8 7.71 30.10 6.45
N HIS A 9 7.79 28.77 6.28
CA HIS A 9 6.62 27.90 6.34
C HIS A 9 6.37 27.50 7.79
N SER A 10 5.52 28.28 8.44
CA SER A 10 4.79 27.84 9.63
C SER A 10 3.60 27.02 9.14
N ASP A 11 3.83 25.78 8.70
CA ASP A 11 2.75 24.86 8.38
C ASP A 11 2.15 24.35 9.70
N PRO A 12 0.82 24.41 9.90
CA PRO A 12 0.19 23.78 11.04
C PRO A 12 0.31 22.25 10.94
N GLU A 13 0.83 21.63 12.01
CA GLU A 13 0.87 20.18 12.24
C GLU A 13 -0.47 19.52 11.86
N PRO A 14 -0.50 18.56 10.92
CA PRO A 14 -1.72 17.83 10.62
C PRO A 14 -2.07 16.89 11.77
N THR A 15 -2.94 17.37 12.65
CA THR A 15 -3.61 16.56 13.68
C THR A 15 -4.65 15.64 13.03
N SER A 16 -4.19 14.54 12.46
CA SER A 16 -5.04 13.38 12.20
C SER A 16 -4.44 12.18 12.89
N LYS A 17 -4.99 11.83 14.05
CA LYS A 17 -4.82 10.52 14.68
C LYS A 17 -5.52 9.47 13.82
N GLY A 18 -4.95 9.20 12.64
CA GLY A 18 -5.26 8.03 11.84
C GLY A 18 -4.72 6.79 12.55
N ASN A 19 -5.53 6.23 13.44
CA ASN A 19 -5.25 4.98 14.14
C ASN A 19 -5.39 3.77 13.17
N HIS A 20 -4.53 3.71 12.15
CA HIS A 20 -4.52 2.68 11.10
C HIS A 20 -3.20 1.90 11.04
N MET A 21 -2.37 2.01 12.06
CA MET A 21 -1.28 1.07 12.31
C MET A 21 -1.70 0.07 13.40
N LYS A 22 -2.93 -0.46 13.29
CA LYS A 22 -3.25 -1.71 13.99
C LYS A 22 -2.25 -2.74 13.49
N GLN A 23 -1.65 -3.45 14.44
CA GLN A 23 -0.56 -4.41 14.27
C GLN A 23 -0.60 -5.05 12.88
N ILE A 24 0.53 -5.00 12.17
CA ILE A 24 0.77 -5.93 11.08
C ILE A 24 0.90 -7.28 11.78
N ASP A 25 -0.26 -7.89 12.04
CA ASP A 25 -0.36 -9.23 12.60
C ASP A 25 0.50 -10.11 11.70
N LYS A 26 1.58 -10.62 12.28
CA LYS A 26 2.62 -11.49 11.72
C LYS A 26 2.24 -12.02 10.33
N ILE A 27 2.61 -11.28 9.27
CA ILE A 27 2.33 -11.74 7.92
C ILE A 27 3.29 -12.88 7.59
N ASP A 28 2.78 -14.10 7.49
CA ASP A 28 3.56 -15.26 7.07
C ASP A 28 3.70 -15.29 5.55
N ALA A 29 4.82 -14.75 5.07
CA ALA A 29 5.17 -14.73 3.65
C ALA A 29 5.21 -16.13 3.02
N ARG A 30 5.64 -17.15 3.77
CA ARG A 30 5.74 -18.52 3.28
C ARG A 30 4.35 -19.12 3.10
N GLU A 31 3.45 -18.89 4.05
CA GLU A 31 2.07 -19.37 3.93
C GLU A 31 1.34 -18.72 2.76
N ILE A 32 1.45 -17.40 2.61
CA ILE A 32 0.84 -16.66 1.49
C ILE A 32 1.38 -17.18 0.16
N ARG A 33 2.70 -17.31 0.02
CA ARG A 33 3.32 -17.84 -1.18
C ARG A 33 2.82 -19.24 -1.54
N ARG A 34 2.68 -20.12 -0.54
CA ARG A 34 2.15 -21.48 -0.72
C ARG A 34 0.70 -21.47 -1.20
N LYS A 35 -0.15 -20.61 -0.63
CA LYS A 35 -1.55 -20.45 -1.06
C LYS A 35 -1.67 -19.96 -2.51
N LEU A 36 -0.74 -19.10 -2.94
CA LEU A 36 -0.67 -18.60 -4.31
C LEU A 36 -0.04 -19.61 -5.29
N GLY A 37 0.54 -20.71 -4.81
CA GLY A 37 1.21 -21.70 -5.66
C GLY A 37 2.49 -21.19 -6.33
N LEU A 38 3.09 -20.11 -5.82
CA LEU A 38 4.27 -19.48 -6.43
C LEU A 38 5.58 -20.05 -5.87
N ASN A 39 6.61 -20.11 -6.72
CA ASN A 39 7.96 -20.35 -6.26
C ASN A 39 8.54 -19.08 -5.58
N GLN A 40 9.66 -19.22 -4.87
CA GLN A 40 10.27 -18.09 -4.15
C GLN A 40 10.66 -16.96 -5.10
N GLN A 41 11.26 -17.26 -6.25
CA GLN A 41 11.71 -16.24 -7.19
C GLN A 41 10.53 -15.39 -7.68
N GLN A 42 9.46 -16.02 -8.16
CA GLN A 42 8.25 -15.35 -8.66
C GLN A 42 7.60 -14.47 -7.59
N PHE A 43 7.49 -15.01 -6.37
CA PHE A 43 6.85 -14.30 -5.26
C PHE A 43 7.63 -13.07 -4.82
N TRP A 44 8.96 -13.19 -4.68
CA TRP A 44 9.81 -12.12 -4.19
C TRP A 44 10.15 -11.08 -5.27
N SER A 45 10.25 -11.50 -6.55
CA SER A 45 10.52 -10.57 -7.65
C SER A 45 9.43 -9.52 -7.82
N GLN A 46 8.17 -9.86 -7.54
CA GLN A 46 7.06 -8.89 -7.57
C GLN A 46 7.18 -7.78 -6.52
N LEU A 47 7.97 -8.00 -5.47
CA LEU A 47 8.26 -7.01 -4.43
C LEU A 47 9.62 -6.32 -4.63
N GLY A 48 10.32 -6.59 -5.73
CA GLY A 48 11.69 -6.12 -5.96
C GLY A 48 12.72 -6.75 -5.02
N VAL A 49 12.40 -7.89 -4.40
CA VAL A 49 13.29 -8.60 -3.47
C VAL A 49 13.97 -9.77 -4.19
N THR A 50 15.28 -9.93 -3.97
CA THR A 50 16.03 -11.07 -4.53
C THR A 50 15.57 -12.39 -3.91
N GLN A 51 15.68 -13.50 -4.65
CA GLN A 51 15.31 -14.83 -4.14
C GLN A 51 16.05 -15.18 -2.83
N SER A 52 17.35 -14.87 -2.74
CA SER A 52 18.15 -15.14 -1.55
C SER A 52 17.76 -14.24 -0.36
N GLY A 53 17.32 -13.01 -0.61
CA GLY A 53 16.76 -12.12 0.41
C GLY A 53 15.42 -12.66 0.93
N GLY A 54 14.53 -13.02 0.01
CA GLY A 54 13.22 -13.59 0.29
C GLY A 54 13.27 -14.89 1.10
N SER A 55 14.17 -15.80 0.72
CA SER A 55 14.37 -17.06 1.45
C SER A 55 14.75 -16.82 2.91
N ARG A 56 15.52 -15.77 3.23
CA ARG A 56 15.86 -15.43 4.62
C ARG A 56 14.65 -14.97 5.40
N TYR A 57 13.76 -14.20 4.78
CA TYR A 57 12.54 -13.76 5.44
C TYR A 57 11.60 -14.94 5.72
N GLU A 58 11.48 -15.89 4.79
CA GLU A 58 10.71 -17.12 5.02
C GLU A 58 11.32 -18.06 6.08
N SER A 59 12.63 -17.95 6.34
CA SER A 59 13.33 -18.76 7.34
C SER A 59 13.40 -18.11 8.72
N GLY A 60 12.67 -17.00 8.94
CA GLY A 60 12.56 -16.36 10.26
C GLY A 60 13.44 -15.13 10.47
N ARG A 61 14.18 -14.65 9.44
CA ARG A 61 14.83 -13.34 9.54
C ARG A 61 13.77 -12.25 9.61
N ASN A 62 13.99 -11.25 10.47
CA ASN A 62 13.13 -10.09 10.53
C ASN A 62 13.05 -9.40 9.16
N MET A 63 11.82 -9.21 8.68
CA MET A 63 11.54 -8.53 7.42
C MET A 63 11.48 -7.02 7.66
N PRO A 64 12.15 -6.17 6.86
CA PRO A 64 12.01 -4.72 6.97
C PRO A 64 10.56 -4.26 6.79
N ARG A 65 10.11 -3.26 7.56
CA ARG A 65 8.74 -2.72 7.47
C ARG A 65 8.31 -2.35 6.04
N PRO A 66 9.15 -1.71 5.20
CA PRO A 66 8.77 -1.41 3.82
C PRO A 66 8.40 -2.67 3.02
N VAL A 67 9.16 -3.76 3.19
CA VAL A 67 8.89 -5.03 2.51
C VAL A 67 7.60 -5.66 3.03
N GLN A 68 7.31 -5.56 4.34
CA GLN A 68 6.05 -6.06 4.91
C GLN A 68 4.83 -5.33 4.33
N HIS A 69 4.91 -4.00 4.17
CA HIS A 69 3.83 -3.21 3.55
C HIS A 69 3.63 -3.59 2.09
N LEU A 70 4.70 -3.69 1.31
CA LEU A 70 4.62 -4.09 -0.10
C LEU A 70 4.03 -5.49 -0.24
N LEU A 71 4.46 -6.44 0.60
CA LEU A 71 3.92 -7.78 0.61
C LEU A 71 2.41 -7.78 0.86
N ARG A 72 1.94 -6.99 1.83
CA ARG A 72 0.50 -6.84 2.07
C ARG A 72 -0.22 -6.26 0.85
N LEU A 73 0.25 -5.15 0.30
CA LEU A 73 -0.41 -4.51 -0.85
C LEU A 73 -0.49 -5.45 -2.05
N VAL A 74 0.63 -6.06 -2.42
CA VAL A 74 0.73 -6.87 -3.65
C VAL A 74 0.09 -8.24 -3.49
N HIS A 75 0.38 -8.97 -2.41
CA HIS A 75 0.00 -10.39 -2.29
C HIS A 75 -1.23 -10.64 -1.43
N VAL A 76 -1.60 -9.72 -0.53
CA VAL A 76 -2.80 -9.86 0.31
C VAL A 76 -3.96 -9.06 -0.28
N GLU A 77 -3.72 -7.80 -0.60
CA GLU A 77 -4.74 -6.90 -1.16
C GLU A 77 -4.87 -7.03 -2.68
N ASN A 78 -3.97 -7.80 -3.33
CA ASN A 78 -3.94 -8.03 -4.78
C ASN A 78 -3.89 -6.72 -5.58
N ILE A 79 -3.10 -5.76 -5.10
CA ILE A 79 -2.92 -4.44 -5.71
C ILE A 79 -1.71 -4.48 -6.64
N ASP A 80 -1.96 -4.21 -7.91
CA ASP A 80 -0.90 -3.97 -8.90
C ASP A 80 -0.38 -2.53 -8.77
N ILE A 81 0.70 -2.38 -8.02
CA ILE A 81 1.32 -1.08 -7.74
C ILE A 81 1.80 -0.35 -9.00
N GLY A 82 2.09 -1.08 -10.10
CA GLY A 82 2.53 -0.49 -11.36
C GLY A 82 1.39 0.21 -12.12
N LYS A 83 0.14 -0.09 -11.77
CA LYS A 83 -1.05 0.54 -12.35
C LYS A 83 -1.58 1.73 -11.55
N ILE A 84 -1.06 1.95 -10.34
CA ILE A 84 -1.48 3.09 -9.51
C ILE A 84 -0.79 4.34 -10.01
N ARG A 85 -1.59 5.34 -10.37
CA ARG A 85 -1.07 6.67 -10.71
C ARG A 85 -1.38 7.68 -9.62
N ARG A 86 -0.63 8.78 -9.62
CA ARG A 86 -0.79 9.87 -8.64
C ARG A 86 -2.12 10.61 -8.83
N ASP A 87 -2.53 10.83 -10.07
CA ASP A 87 -3.81 11.48 -10.42
C ASP A 87 -5.01 10.64 -9.92
N ASP A 88 -4.97 9.31 -10.05
CA ASP A 88 -6.00 8.42 -9.47
C ASP A 88 -6.13 8.61 -7.95
N TYR A 89 -5.00 8.75 -7.25
CA TYR A 89 -4.97 8.97 -5.81
C TYR A 89 -5.52 10.34 -5.42
N GLU A 90 -5.20 11.39 -6.17
CA GLU A 90 -5.69 12.75 -5.92
C GLU A 90 -7.22 12.84 -6.06
N VAL A 91 -7.81 12.12 -7.03
CA VAL A 91 -9.27 12.00 -7.15
C VAL A 91 -9.88 11.32 -5.91
N ILE A 92 -9.24 10.26 -5.40
CA ILE A 92 -9.71 9.58 -4.19
C ILE A 92 -9.70 10.52 -2.98
N GLU A 93 -8.65 11.32 -2.81
CA GLU A 93 -8.55 12.29 -1.70
C GLU A 93 -9.55 13.44 -1.83
N TYR A 94 -9.77 13.94 -3.06
CA TYR A 94 -10.84 14.91 -3.32
C TYR A 94 -12.20 14.35 -2.94
N LEU A 95 -12.54 13.15 -3.42
CA LEU A 95 -13.84 12.51 -3.14
C LEU A 95 -14.03 12.25 -1.65
N LYS A 96 -13.00 11.87 -0.90
CA LYS A 96 -13.11 11.68 0.55
C LYS A 96 -13.34 12.98 1.32
N SER A 97 -12.78 14.09 0.85
CA SER A 97 -12.81 15.38 1.55
C SER A 97 -14.02 16.23 1.20
N GLN A 98 -14.39 16.28 -0.09
CA GLN A 98 -15.48 17.15 -0.57
C GLN A 98 -16.78 16.38 -0.82
N GLU A 99 -16.70 15.15 -1.34
CA GLU A 99 -17.88 14.40 -1.83
C GLU A 99 -17.97 12.99 -1.23
N GLN A 100 -17.94 12.91 0.11
CA GLN A 100 -17.81 11.63 0.82
C GLN A 100 -18.93 10.64 0.50
N ASP A 101 -20.14 11.11 0.21
CA ASP A 101 -21.27 10.24 -0.13
C ASP A 101 -21.15 9.67 -1.54
N LEU A 102 -20.64 10.46 -2.50
CA LEU A 102 -20.30 9.96 -3.83
C LEU A 102 -19.21 8.89 -3.74
N PHE A 103 -18.17 9.12 -2.92
CA PHE A 103 -17.13 8.12 -2.68
C PHE A 103 -17.69 6.78 -2.18
N LYS A 104 -18.61 6.82 -1.19
CA LYS A 104 -19.26 5.62 -0.64
C LYS A 104 -20.09 4.91 -1.70
N ASP A 105 -20.85 5.65 -2.50
CA ASP A 105 -21.69 5.08 -3.57
C ASP A 105 -20.85 4.45 -4.68
N LEU A 106 -19.83 5.14 -5.20
CA LEU A 106 -18.90 4.59 -6.19
C LEU A 106 -18.22 3.32 -5.68
N LYS A 107 -17.79 3.31 -4.40
CA LYS A 107 -17.20 2.13 -3.77
C LYS A 107 -18.19 0.95 -3.71
N LYS A 108 -19.47 1.20 -3.45
CA LYS A 108 -20.53 0.18 -3.46
C LYS A 108 -20.74 -0.37 -4.87
N ARG A 109 -20.87 0.51 -5.87
CA ARG A 109 -21.05 0.13 -7.28
C ARG A 109 -19.87 -0.67 -7.81
N ALA A 110 -18.64 -0.25 -7.54
CA ALA A 110 -17.42 -0.97 -7.95
C ALA A 110 -17.35 -2.38 -7.36
N LYS A 111 -17.71 -2.55 -6.07
CA LYS A 111 -17.79 -3.88 -5.45
C LYS A 111 -18.86 -4.77 -6.10
N ALA A 112 -20.02 -4.20 -6.42
CA ALA A 112 -21.09 -4.94 -7.09
C ALA A 112 -20.66 -5.38 -8.51
N ALA A 113 -20.01 -4.49 -9.27
CA ALA A 113 -19.48 -4.80 -10.59
C ALA A 113 -18.42 -5.93 -10.54
N LYS A 114 -17.49 -5.90 -9.58
CA LYS A 114 -16.49 -6.96 -9.40
C LYS A 114 -17.11 -8.32 -9.04
N LYS A 115 -18.28 -8.35 -8.40
CA LYS A 115 -19.00 -9.60 -8.09
C LYS A 115 -19.78 -10.13 -9.29
N ALA A 116 -20.17 -9.26 -10.21
CA ALA A 116 -20.94 -9.62 -11.40
C ALA A 116 -20.06 -10.09 -12.57
N ALA A 117 -18.77 -9.78 -12.56
CA ALA A 117 -17.75 -10.28 -13.48
C ALA A 117 -17.17 -11.61 -12.99
#